data_AF-F6M9U6-F1
#
_entry.id   AF-F6M9U6-F1
#
_cell.length_a   1.000
_cell.length_b   1.000
_cell.length_c   1.000
_cell.angle_alpha   90.00
_cell.angle_beta   90.00
_cell.angle_gamma   90.00
#
_symmetry.space_group_name_H-M   'P 1'
#
loop_
_entity.id
_entity.type
_entity.pdbx_description
1 polymer ?
#
loop_
_entity_poly.entity_id
_entity_poly.type
_entity_poly.pdbx_seq_one_letter_code
_entity_poly.pdbx_strand_id
1 'polypeptide(L)'
;MPQPRRFLPLACAHPRRTVILCFLAAFAISLVLAGRQYYQLLQRELQEREHNLHLQALAIEAVVSNGKSQLQFMRNIAERLLIEAHIQPAMRRNEAIAAAMRNSQQPLWELPVPKSDAPVRAIGDAQLANIPGLSREPQQLIEDLHLAHAMSQVLPAQFRGESNLSRILFLTTSGIVIAYPAVRDEQLEPILRKFTSSLLMHLNRANAEDLDIAFYPPPGSNLGSMPHVLLSTPVYLNAVMRGALIYDVPQTKLQNYLYQTTASDEQHALIDDEGSLVASSEQMFKSLPGNWLRSLPASSIRLSIPMLFQRDHGTLKLDDGYLQFRELQSIDLMLTNYISAADLRAAVHAQIDILFLGVWALLGLLMALTLYIVDRLFKGQLRLNRQLREMGLVDGLTQLANRRRLQSDFGGLLQRLRENQPLALWMLDIDRFKHINDNWGHSAGDEVIKHLATLCRALVRPQDLVVRYGGEEFCVLLPDTSLAQATQMAEQLRAASVQSVCVPEAGTLLAGAPSLEIRLTVSIGVAELRVDGCQGLEDLVATADRRLYAAKKAGRNQVVSSD
;
A
#
# COMPACT_ATOMS: atom_id res chain seq x y z
N MET A 1 -24.60 -25.11 29.55
CA MET A 1 -24.95 -24.12 28.50
C MET A 1 -24.00 -22.93 28.64
N PRO A 2 -23.30 -22.51 27.57
CA PRO A 2 -22.38 -21.37 27.68
C PRO A 2 -23.18 -20.07 27.85
N GLN A 3 -22.74 -19.22 28.79
CA GLN A 3 -23.36 -17.93 29.09
C GLN A 3 -23.53 -17.06 27.83
N PRO A 4 -24.66 -16.34 27.66
CA PRO A 4 -24.82 -15.40 26.56
C PRO A 4 -23.72 -14.33 26.68
N ARG A 5 -22.84 -14.28 25.69
CA ARG A 5 -21.72 -13.33 25.63
C ARG A 5 -22.27 -11.91 25.84
N ARG A 6 -21.79 -11.20 26.86
CA ARG A 6 -22.11 -9.78 27.19
C ARG A 6 -22.07 -8.82 25.99
N PHE A 7 -21.45 -9.23 24.89
CA PHE A 7 -21.37 -8.51 23.62
C PHE A 7 -22.74 -8.31 22.93
N LEU A 8 -23.63 -9.31 22.98
CA LEU A 8 -24.95 -9.26 22.33
C LEU A 8 -25.88 -8.16 22.88
N PRO A 9 -26.05 -8.00 24.21
CA PRO A 9 -26.93 -6.96 24.74
C PRO A 9 -26.42 -5.53 24.47
N LEU A 10 -25.09 -5.31 24.51
CA LEU A 10 -24.47 -4.02 24.17
C LEU A 10 -24.57 -3.70 22.66
N ALA A 11 -24.42 -4.71 21.80
CA ALA A 11 -24.58 -4.57 20.36
C ALA A 11 -26.02 -4.20 19.96
N CYS A 12 -27.01 -4.78 20.62
CA CYS A 12 -28.42 -4.44 20.43
C CYS A 12 -28.76 -3.04 20.96
N ALA A 13 -28.09 -2.57 22.01
CA ALA A 13 -28.32 -1.24 22.56
C ALA A 13 -27.87 -0.14 21.58
N HIS A 14 -26.70 -0.27 20.95
CA HIS A 14 -26.11 0.74 20.07
C HIS A 14 -25.64 0.13 18.73
N PRO A 15 -26.58 -0.25 17.83
CA PRO A 15 -26.26 -1.03 16.63
C PRO A 15 -25.34 -0.27 15.67
N ARG A 16 -25.52 1.04 15.54
CA ARG A 16 -24.68 1.90 14.68
C ARG A 16 -23.21 1.93 15.12
N ARG A 17 -22.95 2.05 16.43
CA ARG A 17 -21.59 2.07 16.98
C ARG A 17 -20.90 0.72 16.81
N THR A 18 -21.65 -0.36 16.97
CA THR A 18 -21.13 -1.72 16.82
C THR A 18 -20.68 -1.99 15.39
N VAL A 19 -21.49 -1.62 14.39
CA VAL A 19 -21.12 -1.73 12.97
C VAL A 19 -19.83 -0.96 12.68
N ILE A 20 -19.75 0.31 13.11
CA ILE A 20 -18.57 1.14 12.90
C ILE A 20 -17.32 0.51 13.54
N LEU A 21 -17.42 0.03 14.79
CA LEU A 21 -16.28 -0.59 15.48
C LEU A 21 -15.80 -1.87 14.77
N CYS A 22 -16.71 -2.72 14.30
CA CYS A 22 -16.35 -3.92 13.55
C CYS A 22 -15.66 -3.60 12.23
N PHE A 23 -16.17 -2.63 11.46
CA PHE A 23 -15.53 -2.22 10.21
C PHE A 23 -14.19 -1.51 10.46
N LEU A 24 -14.06 -0.68 11.50
CA LEU A 24 -12.78 -0.09 11.89
C LEU A 24 -11.73 -1.15 12.23
N ALA A 25 -12.12 -2.21 12.96
CA ALA A 25 -11.22 -3.32 13.22
C ALA A 25 -10.79 -4.04 11.93
N ALA A 26 -11.72 -4.26 10.98
CA ALA A 26 -11.42 -4.85 9.69
C ALA A 26 -10.46 -3.98 8.84
N PHE A 27 -10.69 -2.66 8.81
CA PHE A 27 -9.79 -1.71 8.16
C PHE A 27 -8.40 -1.68 8.80
N ALA A 28 -8.32 -1.73 10.14
CA ALA A 28 -7.04 -1.77 10.85
C ALA A 28 -6.24 -3.04 10.53
N ILE A 29 -6.89 -4.21 10.52
CA ILE A 29 -6.26 -5.47 10.12
C ILE A 29 -5.79 -5.40 8.66
N SER A 30 -6.64 -4.91 7.76
CA SER A 30 -6.29 -4.74 6.34
C SER A 30 -5.09 -3.80 6.16
N LEU A 31 -5.01 -2.71 6.92
CA LEU A 31 -3.89 -1.76 6.88
C LEU A 31 -2.57 -2.41 7.32
N VAL A 32 -2.59 -3.24 8.35
CA VAL A 32 -1.41 -4.00 8.80
C VAL A 32 -0.95 -4.98 7.72
N LEU A 33 -1.89 -5.69 7.08
CA LEU A 33 -1.56 -6.57 5.94
C LEU A 33 -0.98 -5.78 4.77
N ALA A 34 -1.53 -4.60 4.46
CA ALA A 34 -1.05 -3.73 3.41
C ALA A 34 0.40 -3.28 3.66
N GLY A 35 0.69 -2.85 4.90
CA GLY A 35 2.04 -2.47 5.31
C GLY A 35 3.02 -3.64 5.18
N ARG A 36 2.60 -4.86 5.55
CA ARG A 36 3.40 -6.07 5.37
C ARG A 36 3.64 -6.39 3.88
N GLN A 37 2.59 -6.32 3.05
CA GLN A 37 2.70 -6.58 1.61
C GLN A 37 3.61 -5.55 0.93
N TYR A 38 3.48 -4.28 1.29
CA TYR A 38 4.36 -3.21 0.81
C TYR A 38 5.83 -3.49 1.18
N TYR A 39 6.09 -3.89 2.42
CA TYR A 39 7.44 -4.26 2.85
C TYR A 39 7.98 -5.48 2.09
N GLN A 40 7.16 -6.49 1.84
CA GLN A 40 7.54 -7.67 1.05
C GLN A 40 7.84 -7.32 -0.41
N LEU A 41 7.04 -6.45 -1.04
CA LEU A 41 7.30 -5.95 -2.39
C LEU A 41 8.62 -5.19 -2.45
N LEU A 42 8.87 -4.31 -1.47
CA LEU A 42 10.13 -3.57 -1.38
C LEU A 42 11.34 -4.52 -1.29
N GLN A 43 11.26 -5.56 -0.45
CA GLN A 43 12.34 -6.55 -0.32
C GLN A 43 12.54 -7.35 -1.61
N ARG A 44 11.44 -7.76 -2.25
CA ARG A 44 11.48 -8.51 -3.50
C ARG A 44 12.11 -7.69 -4.62
N GLU A 45 11.73 -6.42 -4.75
CA GLU A 45 12.30 -5.50 -5.73
C GLU A 45 13.82 -5.35 -5.53
N LEU A 46 14.28 -5.17 -4.28
CA LEU A 46 15.71 -5.09 -3.98
C LEU A 46 16.46 -6.39 -4.32
N GLN A 47 15.85 -7.56 -4.03
CA GLN A 47 16.44 -8.86 -4.36
C GLN A 47 16.49 -9.12 -5.87
N GLU A 48 15.46 -8.75 -6.61
CA GLU A 48 15.44 -8.87 -8.08
C GLU A 48 16.54 -8.00 -8.70
N ARG A 49 16.75 -6.78 -8.20
CA ARG A 49 17.85 -5.90 -8.64
C ARG A 49 19.23 -6.43 -8.28
N GLU A 50 19.39 -6.97 -7.07
CA GLU A 50 20.66 -7.60 -6.65
C GLU A 50 20.98 -8.83 -7.52
N HIS A 51 19.97 -9.62 -7.86
CA HIS A 51 20.12 -10.75 -8.77
C HIS A 51 20.52 -10.32 -10.18
N ASN A 52 19.89 -9.27 -10.72
CA ASN A 52 20.24 -8.72 -12.03
C ASN A 52 21.68 -8.18 -12.04
N LEU A 53 22.11 -7.49 -10.98
CA LEU A 53 23.50 -7.04 -10.81
C LEU A 53 24.47 -8.22 -10.83
N HIS A 54 24.13 -9.30 -10.13
CA HIS A 54 24.93 -10.52 -10.10
C HIS A 54 25.05 -11.17 -11.49
N LEU A 55 23.95 -11.27 -12.24
CA LEU A 55 23.97 -11.81 -13.60
C LEU A 55 24.84 -10.98 -14.56
N GLN A 56 24.80 -9.65 -14.44
CA GLN A 56 25.66 -8.77 -15.22
C GLN A 56 27.13 -8.90 -14.84
N ALA A 57 27.45 -9.01 -13.54
CA ALA A 57 28.80 -9.26 -13.08
C ALA A 57 29.36 -10.56 -13.67
N LEU A 58 28.59 -11.65 -13.62
CA LEU A 58 28.97 -12.93 -14.24
C LEU A 58 29.21 -12.82 -15.75
N ALA A 59 28.41 -12.03 -16.46
CA ALA A 59 28.59 -11.82 -17.90
C ALA A 59 29.91 -11.09 -18.21
N ILE A 60 30.25 -10.05 -17.42
CA ILE A 60 31.52 -9.33 -17.55
C ILE A 60 32.70 -10.26 -17.22
N GLU A 61 32.61 -11.00 -16.12
CA GLU A 61 33.63 -11.99 -15.73
C GLU A 61 33.83 -13.06 -16.82
N ALA A 62 32.75 -13.56 -17.43
CA ALA A 62 32.85 -14.55 -18.51
C ALA A 62 33.59 -14.00 -19.72
N VAL A 63 33.35 -12.74 -20.10
CA VAL A 63 34.05 -12.07 -21.21
C VAL A 63 35.54 -11.95 -20.90
N VAL A 64 35.89 -11.56 -19.67
CA VAL A 64 37.30 -11.41 -19.30
C VAL A 64 38.00 -12.77 -19.15
N SER A 65 37.36 -13.74 -18.51
CA SER A 65 37.88 -15.10 -18.37
C SER A 65 38.14 -15.76 -19.74
N ASN A 66 37.27 -15.52 -20.72
CA ASN A 66 37.51 -15.93 -22.10
C ASN A 66 38.75 -15.23 -22.68
N GLY A 67 38.89 -13.92 -22.50
CA GLY A 67 40.08 -13.17 -22.94
C GLY A 67 41.38 -13.66 -22.28
N LYS A 68 41.36 -13.97 -20.97
CA LYS A 68 42.48 -14.56 -20.22
C LYS A 68 42.85 -15.93 -20.80
N SER A 69 41.87 -16.78 -21.07
CA SER A 69 42.07 -18.10 -21.67
C SER A 69 42.69 -18.03 -23.06
N GLN A 70 42.22 -17.09 -23.90
CA GLN A 70 42.79 -16.83 -25.23
C GLN A 70 44.24 -16.33 -25.14
N LEU A 71 44.53 -15.41 -24.21
CA LEU A 71 45.89 -14.93 -23.98
C LEU A 71 46.84 -16.04 -23.51
N GLN A 72 46.40 -16.89 -22.58
CA GLN A 72 47.18 -18.04 -22.11
C GLN A 72 47.45 -19.02 -23.26
N PHE A 73 46.46 -19.29 -24.10
CA PHE A 73 46.64 -20.10 -25.30
C PHE A 73 47.69 -19.51 -26.25
N MET A 74 47.60 -18.21 -26.54
CA MET A 74 48.56 -17.50 -27.39
C MET A 74 49.97 -17.46 -26.78
N ARG A 75 50.09 -17.30 -25.45
CA ARG A 75 51.36 -17.40 -24.73
C ARG A 75 51.98 -18.77 -24.91
N ASN A 76 51.21 -19.85 -24.70
CA ASN A 76 51.71 -21.21 -24.82
C ASN A 76 52.21 -21.51 -26.24
N ILE A 77 51.54 -20.97 -27.27
CA ILE A 77 52.03 -21.02 -28.66
C ILE A 77 53.35 -20.27 -28.80
N ALA A 78 53.43 -19.03 -28.31
CA ALA A 78 54.63 -18.20 -28.41
C ALA A 78 55.84 -18.85 -27.72
N GLU A 79 55.68 -19.37 -26.50
CA GLU A 79 56.74 -20.04 -25.76
C GLU A 79 57.19 -21.33 -26.46
N ARG A 80 56.26 -22.11 -27.02
CA ARG A 80 56.61 -23.32 -27.79
C ARG A 80 57.41 -22.98 -29.05
N LEU A 81 56.99 -21.96 -29.79
CA LEU A 81 57.71 -21.49 -30.99
C LEU A 81 59.12 -20.97 -30.64
N LEU A 82 59.27 -20.28 -29.51
CA LEU A 82 60.58 -19.85 -29.02
C LEU A 82 61.49 -21.03 -28.67
N ILE A 83 60.96 -22.05 -27.98
CA ILE A 83 61.73 -23.27 -27.65
C ILE A 83 62.17 -23.99 -28.93
N GLU A 84 61.28 -24.12 -29.91
CA GLU A 84 61.60 -24.77 -31.19
C GLU A 84 62.68 -24.01 -31.97
N ALA A 85 62.54 -22.68 -32.07
CA ALA A 85 63.55 -21.81 -32.68
C ALA A 85 64.88 -21.82 -31.91
N HIS A 86 64.84 -22.01 -30.58
CA HIS A 86 66.02 -22.12 -29.73
C HIS A 86 66.79 -23.42 -29.98
N ILE A 87 66.08 -24.56 -30.04
CA ILE A 87 66.68 -25.90 -30.16
C ILE A 87 67.12 -26.23 -31.60
N GLN A 88 66.46 -25.67 -32.63
CA GLN A 88 66.76 -25.97 -34.04
C GLN A 88 67.28 -24.74 -34.82
N PRO A 89 68.60 -24.45 -34.78
CA PRO A 89 69.19 -23.31 -35.50
C PRO A 89 69.01 -23.35 -37.02
N ALA A 90 68.79 -24.53 -37.61
CA ALA A 90 68.59 -24.70 -39.04
C ALA A 90 67.28 -24.06 -39.55
N MET A 91 66.23 -24.05 -38.73
CA MET A 91 64.99 -23.30 -39.01
C MET A 91 65.22 -21.79 -39.03
N ARG A 92 66.35 -21.29 -38.51
CA ARG A 92 66.61 -19.85 -38.44
C ARG A 92 66.92 -19.20 -39.80
N ARG A 93 67.16 -20.00 -40.85
CA ARG A 93 67.51 -19.53 -42.20
C ARG A 93 66.26 -19.07 -42.95
N ASN A 94 65.95 -17.78 -42.81
CA ASN A 94 64.93 -17.09 -43.60
C ASN A 94 65.55 -15.83 -44.21
N GLU A 95 65.49 -15.71 -45.54
CA GLU A 95 66.05 -14.55 -46.26
C GLU A 95 65.39 -13.23 -45.86
N ALA A 96 64.09 -13.25 -45.54
CA ALA A 96 63.36 -12.06 -45.06
C ALA A 96 63.88 -11.59 -43.70
N ILE A 97 64.21 -12.51 -42.79
CA ILE A 97 64.78 -12.19 -41.47
C ILE A 97 66.21 -11.65 -41.63
N ALA A 98 67.02 -12.27 -42.49
CA ALA A 98 68.36 -11.77 -42.79
C ALA A 98 68.33 -10.37 -43.43
N ALA A 99 67.33 -10.06 -44.25
CA ALA A 99 67.11 -8.74 -44.82
C ALA A 99 66.67 -7.72 -43.75
N ALA A 100 65.74 -8.08 -42.88
CA ALA A 100 65.29 -7.22 -41.79
C ALA A 100 66.43 -6.86 -40.83
N MET A 101 67.32 -7.81 -40.51
CA MET A 101 68.51 -7.55 -39.69
C MET A 101 69.46 -6.51 -40.28
N ARG A 102 69.62 -6.47 -41.61
CA ARG A 102 70.45 -5.43 -42.28
C ARG A 102 69.84 -4.04 -42.17
N ASN A 103 68.52 -3.96 -42.04
CA ASN A 103 67.78 -2.71 -41.93
C ASN A 103 67.60 -2.22 -40.47
N SER A 104 68.10 -2.96 -39.48
CA SER A 104 67.97 -2.64 -38.04
C SER A 104 68.51 -1.26 -37.63
N GLN A 105 69.42 -0.69 -38.42
CA GLN A 105 69.99 0.65 -38.23
C GLN A 105 69.05 1.79 -38.67
N GLN A 106 68.00 1.49 -39.44
CA GLN A 106 67.01 2.49 -39.83
C GLN A 106 66.16 2.88 -38.61
N PRO A 107 65.66 4.13 -38.53
CA PRO A 107 64.87 4.60 -37.39
C PRO A 107 63.62 3.74 -37.18
N LEU A 108 63.02 3.24 -38.25
CA LEU A 108 61.93 2.27 -38.22
C LEU A 108 62.18 1.25 -39.34
N TRP A 109 61.96 -0.03 -39.05
CA TRP A 109 62.09 -1.10 -40.02
C TRP A 109 61.01 -2.16 -39.83
N GLU A 110 60.77 -2.95 -40.88
CA GLU A 110 59.71 -3.95 -40.94
C GLU A 110 60.27 -5.29 -41.42
N LEU A 111 59.74 -6.39 -40.88
CA LEU A 111 59.92 -7.73 -41.43
C LEU A 111 58.72 -8.04 -42.34
N PRO A 112 58.90 -8.13 -43.68
CA PRO A 112 57.80 -8.41 -44.58
C PRO A 112 57.24 -9.81 -44.35
N VAL A 113 55.94 -9.90 -44.04
CA VAL A 113 55.20 -11.17 -43.90
C VAL A 113 54.10 -11.20 -44.97
N PRO A 114 54.26 -11.99 -46.05
CA PRO A 114 53.27 -12.04 -47.12
C PRO A 114 51.89 -12.45 -46.62
N LYS A 115 50.85 -11.71 -47.03
CA LYS A 115 49.43 -12.01 -46.72
C LYS A 115 49.05 -11.95 -45.22
N SER A 116 49.83 -11.24 -44.42
CA SER A 116 49.48 -10.96 -43.02
C SER A 116 48.83 -9.59 -42.85
N ASP A 117 47.76 -9.53 -42.07
CA ASP A 117 47.08 -8.29 -41.67
C ASP A 117 47.69 -7.68 -40.38
N ALA A 118 48.76 -8.29 -39.83
CA ALA A 118 49.46 -7.87 -38.62
C ALA A 118 50.96 -7.67 -38.90
N PRO A 119 51.38 -6.51 -39.42
CA PRO A 119 52.76 -6.28 -39.84
C PRO A 119 53.74 -6.35 -38.65
N VAL A 120 54.92 -6.89 -38.90
CA VAL A 120 56.00 -7.00 -37.90
C VAL A 120 56.88 -5.76 -38.00
N ARG A 121 56.72 -4.82 -37.07
CA ARG A 121 57.43 -3.53 -37.06
C ARG A 121 58.41 -3.47 -35.91
N ALA A 122 59.51 -2.75 -36.07
CA ALA A 122 60.49 -2.58 -35.01
C ALA A 122 61.18 -1.22 -35.10
N ILE A 123 61.50 -0.64 -33.94
CA ILE A 123 62.26 0.60 -33.86
C ILE A 123 63.75 0.35 -34.11
N GLY A 124 64.45 1.36 -34.61
CA GLY A 124 65.89 1.32 -34.88
C GLY A 124 66.73 1.18 -33.61
N ASP A 125 67.96 0.66 -33.76
CA ASP A 125 68.89 0.45 -32.64
C ASP A 125 69.14 1.72 -31.82
N ALA A 126 69.29 2.87 -32.49
CA ALA A 126 69.53 4.16 -31.84
C ALA A 126 68.33 4.64 -30.99
N GLN A 127 67.10 4.35 -31.43
CA GLN A 127 65.89 4.69 -30.68
C GLN A 127 65.67 3.71 -29.52
N LEU A 128 65.93 2.42 -29.75
CA LEU A 128 65.82 1.37 -28.74
C LEU A 128 66.72 1.64 -27.53
N ALA A 129 67.97 2.08 -27.78
CA ALA A 129 68.92 2.43 -26.73
C ALA A 129 68.42 3.53 -25.77
N ASN A 130 67.46 4.35 -26.21
CA ASN A 130 66.86 5.42 -25.41
C ASN A 130 65.61 4.97 -24.63
N ILE A 131 65.27 3.67 -24.66
CA ILE A 131 64.13 3.10 -23.93
C ILE A 131 64.67 2.11 -22.88
N PRO A 132 64.68 2.48 -21.59
CA PRO A 132 65.12 1.61 -20.51
C PRO A 132 64.35 0.28 -20.48
N GLY A 133 65.03 -0.83 -20.19
CA GLY A 133 64.43 -2.16 -20.09
C GLY A 133 64.30 -2.91 -21.42
N LEU A 134 64.57 -2.26 -22.56
CA LEU A 134 64.71 -2.94 -23.85
C LEU A 134 66.20 -3.14 -24.17
N SER A 135 66.50 -4.27 -24.79
CA SER A 135 67.84 -4.58 -25.26
C SER A 135 67.77 -5.49 -26.48
N ARG A 136 68.73 -5.34 -27.39
CA ARG A 136 68.77 -6.08 -28.65
C ARG A 136 70.09 -6.82 -28.76
N GLU A 137 70.10 -8.04 -28.27
CA GLU A 137 71.21 -8.97 -28.50
C GLU A 137 71.04 -9.66 -29.87
N PRO A 138 72.10 -9.82 -30.69
CA PRO A 138 71.98 -10.38 -32.03
C PRO A 138 71.35 -11.78 -32.07
N GLN A 139 71.68 -12.65 -31.10
CA GLN A 139 71.14 -14.01 -31.05
C GLN A 139 69.67 -14.03 -30.60
N GLN A 140 69.31 -13.17 -29.65
CA GLN A 140 67.93 -12.99 -29.17
C GLN A 140 67.05 -12.40 -30.27
N LEU A 141 67.54 -11.42 -31.01
CA LEU A 141 66.82 -10.76 -32.09
C LEU A 141 66.40 -11.75 -33.18
N ILE A 142 67.27 -12.69 -33.55
CA ILE A 142 66.93 -13.72 -34.54
C ILE A 142 65.76 -14.56 -34.03
N GLU A 143 65.83 -15.04 -32.79
CA GLU A 143 64.76 -15.84 -32.17
C GLU A 143 63.44 -15.05 -32.06
N ASP A 144 63.50 -13.78 -31.66
CA ASP A 144 62.33 -12.91 -31.58
C ASP A 144 61.73 -12.60 -32.96
N LEU A 145 62.56 -12.48 -34.02
CA LEU A 145 62.08 -12.28 -35.40
C LEU A 145 61.39 -13.54 -35.96
N HIS A 146 61.88 -14.73 -35.61
CA HIS A 146 61.20 -16.00 -35.95
C HIS A 146 59.85 -16.11 -35.26
N LEU A 147 59.82 -15.83 -33.96
CA LEU A 147 58.56 -15.77 -33.22
C LEU A 147 57.62 -14.73 -33.84
N ALA A 148 58.12 -13.53 -34.13
CA ALA A 148 57.30 -12.46 -34.65
C ALA A 148 56.72 -12.77 -36.03
N HIS A 149 57.51 -13.42 -36.90
CA HIS A 149 57.04 -13.89 -38.20
C HIS A 149 55.85 -14.86 -38.06
N ALA A 150 55.95 -15.83 -37.14
CA ALA A 150 54.88 -16.79 -36.89
C ALA A 150 53.66 -16.14 -36.24
N MET A 151 53.86 -15.33 -35.19
CA MET A 151 52.77 -14.64 -34.48
C MET A 151 52.01 -13.66 -35.39
N SER A 152 52.69 -13.02 -36.34
CA SER A 152 52.07 -12.19 -37.37
C SER A 152 51.00 -12.94 -38.17
N GLN A 153 51.16 -14.24 -38.40
CA GLN A 153 50.16 -15.06 -39.11
C GLN A 153 49.07 -15.60 -38.18
N VAL A 154 49.46 -16.01 -36.96
CA VAL A 154 48.53 -16.62 -36.00
C VAL A 154 47.54 -15.60 -35.43
N LEU A 155 47.99 -14.37 -35.13
CA LEU A 155 47.15 -13.35 -34.50
C LEU A 155 45.92 -12.99 -35.37
N PRO A 156 46.05 -12.61 -36.66
CA PRO A 156 44.89 -12.40 -37.52
C PRO A 156 44.02 -13.64 -37.66
N ALA A 157 44.62 -14.85 -37.77
CA ALA A 157 43.84 -16.08 -37.94
C ALA A 157 42.95 -16.38 -36.73
N GLN A 158 43.44 -16.12 -35.52
CA GLN A 158 42.72 -16.36 -34.28
C GLN A 158 41.66 -15.28 -33.98
N PHE A 159 41.95 -14.02 -34.30
CA PHE A 159 41.14 -12.88 -33.85
C PHE A 159 40.32 -12.20 -34.96
N ARG A 160 40.38 -12.71 -36.20
CA ARG A 160 39.57 -12.18 -37.31
C ARG A 160 38.07 -12.38 -37.04
N GLY A 161 37.33 -11.28 -37.01
CA GLY A 161 35.89 -11.29 -36.77
C GLY A 161 35.49 -11.24 -35.29
N GLU A 162 36.45 -11.12 -34.36
CA GLU A 162 36.13 -10.92 -32.96
C GLU A 162 35.54 -9.52 -32.70
N SER A 163 34.24 -9.49 -32.40
CA SER A 163 33.51 -8.26 -32.10
C SER A 163 33.86 -7.67 -30.74
N ASN A 164 34.43 -8.44 -29.82
CA ASN A 164 34.76 -8.02 -28.45
C ASN A 164 36.13 -7.35 -28.36
N LEU A 165 36.98 -7.51 -29.37
CA LEU A 165 38.33 -6.93 -29.43
C LEU A 165 38.39 -5.57 -30.08
N SER A 166 39.31 -4.72 -29.59
CA SER A 166 39.79 -3.60 -30.41
C SER A 166 41.12 -3.89 -31.06
N ARG A 167 42.00 -4.58 -30.32
CA ARG A 167 43.38 -4.80 -30.72
C ARG A 167 44.02 -5.88 -29.86
N ILE A 168 44.88 -6.68 -30.47
CA ILE A 168 45.87 -7.51 -29.78
C ILE A 168 47.27 -7.05 -30.20
N LEU A 169 48.18 -6.95 -29.24
CA LEU A 169 49.58 -6.62 -29.46
C LEU A 169 50.49 -7.74 -28.95
N PHE A 170 51.58 -7.96 -29.66
CA PHE A 170 52.74 -8.68 -29.15
C PHE A 170 53.95 -7.76 -29.18
N LEU A 171 54.52 -7.51 -28.01
CA LEU A 171 55.67 -6.62 -27.80
C LEU A 171 56.86 -7.44 -27.31
N THR A 172 58.04 -7.26 -27.89
CA THR A 172 59.27 -7.95 -27.44
C THR A 172 60.20 -7.01 -26.70
N THR A 173 61.06 -7.57 -25.85
CA THR A 173 62.15 -6.83 -25.18
C THR A 173 63.20 -6.31 -26.17
N SER A 174 63.25 -6.86 -27.38
CA SER A 174 64.08 -6.40 -28.49
C SER A 174 63.48 -5.25 -29.32
N GLY A 175 62.29 -4.76 -28.94
CA GLY A 175 61.61 -3.63 -29.56
C GLY A 175 60.87 -3.96 -30.85
N ILE A 176 60.45 -5.22 -31.02
CA ILE A 176 59.54 -5.66 -32.08
C ILE A 176 58.09 -5.50 -31.59
N VAL A 177 57.23 -5.00 -32.46
CA VAL A 177 55.81 -4.76 -32.23
C VAL A 177 55.01 -5.43 -33.34
N ILE A 178 54.06 -6.26 -32.94
CA ILE A 178 53.05 -6.84 -33.83
C ILE A 178 51.71 -6.40 -33.29
N ALA A 179 50.85 -5.84 -34.13
CA ALA A 179 49.53 -5.42 -33.73
C ALA A 179 48.49 -5.87 -34.77
N TYR A 180 47.36 -6.37 -34.27
CA TYR A 180 46.18 -6.69 -35.06
C TYR A 180 44.94 -6.05 -34.42
N PRO A 181 44.27 -5.10 -35.08
CA PRO A 181 44.64 -4.45 -36.34
C PRO A 181 45.96 -3.65 -36.25
N ALA A 182 46.57 -3.35 -37.41
CA ALA A 182 47.84 -2.64 -37.48
C ALA A 182 47.78 -1.22 -36.85
N VAL A 183 48.83 -0.85 -36.11
CA VAL A 183 48.99 0.49 -35.51
C VAL A 183 49.84 1.40 -36.39
N ARG A 184 49.58 2.71 -36.31
CA ARG A 184 50.35 3.74 -37.01
C ARG A 184 51.77 3.83 -36.47
N ASP A 185 52.73 4.17 -37.33
CA ASP A 185 54.17 4.21 -37.01
C ASP A 185 54.50 5.14 -35.83
N GLU A 186 53.84 6.30 -35.78
CA GLU A 186 54.00 7.31 -34.72
C GLU A 186 53.64 6.77 -33.31
N GLN A 187 52.87 5.69 -33.22
CA GLN A 187 52.43 5.11 -31.94
C GLN A 187 53.37 4.03 -31.42
N LEU A 188 54.33 3.54 -32.22
CA LEU A 188 55.18 2.39 -31.85
C LEU A 188 56.11 2.70 -30.68
N GLU A 189 56.85 3.81 -30.72
CA GLU A 189 57.72 4.23 -29.62
C GLU A 189 56.93 4.52 -28.32
N PRO A 190 55.82 5.29 -28.33
CA PRO A 190 54.97 5.47 -27.15
C PRO A 190 54.48 4.16 -26.53
N ILE A 191 54.06 3.18 -27.34
CA ILE A 191 53.62 1.86 -26.85
C ILE A 191 54.76 1.14 -26.13
N LEU A 192 55.97 1.13 -26.72
CA LEU A 192 57.14 0.46 -26.13
C LEU A 192 57.61 1.14 -24.84
N ARG A 193 57.60 2.47 -24.77
CA ARG A 193 57.90 3.22 -23.54
C ARG A 193 56.89 2.92 -22.43
N LYS A 194 55.61 2.79 -22.77
CA LYS A 194 54.57 2.42 -21.81
C LYS A 194 54.69 0.97 -21.34
N PHE A 195 55.04 0.06 -22.25
CA PHE A 195 55.28 -1.34 -21.92
C PHE A 195 56.43 -1.48 -20.91
N THR A 196 57.53 -0.76 -21.13
CA THR A 196 58.70 -0.80 -20.22
C THR A 196 58.44 -0.16 -18.87
N SER A 197 57.55 0.84 -18.79
CA SER A 197 57.12 1.44 -17.53
C SER A 197 56.00 0.67 -16.81
N SER A 198 55.49 -0.41 -17.40
CA SER A 198 54.43 -1.23 -16.80
C SER A 198 54.97 -2.18 -15.73
N LEU A 199 54.09 -2.63 -14.83
CA LEU A 199 54.43 -3.62 -13.80
C LEU A 199 54.93 -4.96 -14.43
N LEU A 200 54.56 -5.22 -15.69
CA LEU A 200 54.86 -6.45 -16.42
C LEU A 200 56.35 -6.77 -16.49
N MET A 201 57.20 -5.75 -16.65
CA MET A 201 58.65 -5.92 -16.73
C MET A 201 59.30 -6.31 -15.40
N HIS A 202 58.57 -6.15 -14.29
CA HIS A 202 59.04 -6.42 -12.94
C HIS A 202 58.38 -7.68 -12.34
N LEU A 203 57.51 -8.37 -13.09
CA LEU A 203 56.85 -9.59 -12.64
C LEU A 203 57.78 -10.81 -12.67
N ASN A 204 57.81 -11.55 -11.55
CA ASN A 204 58.51 -12.82 -11.46
C ASN A 204 57.68 -13.96 -12.09
N ARG A 205 58.34 -14.96 -12.70
CA ARG A 205 57.69 -16.07 -13.44
C ARG A 205 56.66 -16.84 -12.62
N ALA A 206 56.86 -16.97 -11.30
CA ALA A 206 55.92 -17.64 -10.40
C ALA A 206 54.57 -16.92 -10.25
N ASN A 207 54.53 -15.60 -10.49
CA ASN A 207 53.33 -14.78 -10.40
C ASN A 207 52.71 -14.50 -11.80
N ALA A 208 53.25 -15.10 -12.86
CA ALA A 208 52.87 -14.80 -14.24
C ALA A 208 51.69 -15.61 -14.79
N GLU A 209 51.17 -16.59 -14.05
CA GLU A 209 49.98 -17.35 -14.45
C GLU A 209 48.67 -16.60 -14.18
N ASP A 210 48.69 -15.69 -13.21
CA ASP A 210 47.58 -14.81 -12.81
C ASP A 210 47.90 -13.35 -13.14
N LEU A 211 48.06 -13.02 -14.42
CA LEU A 211 48.16 -11.60 -14.74
C LEU A 211 46.82 -10.89 -14.59
N ASP A 212 46.84 -10.01 -13.60
CA ASP A 212 45.90 -8.97 -13.28
C ASP A 212 45.74 -7.99 -14.44
N ILE A 213 44.50 -7.56 -14.62
CA ILE A 213 44.15 -6.44 -15.46
C ILE A 213 44.85 -5.20 -14.92
N ALA A 214 45.58 -4.51 -15.77
CA ALA A 214 46.09 -3.20 -15.43
C ALA A 214 45.19 -2.11 -16.03
N PHE A 215 44.55 -1.33 -15.16
CA PHE A 215 43.89 -0.09 -15.55
C PHE A 215 44.93 1.01 -15.72
N TYR A 216 45.09 1.49 -16.94
CA TYR A 216 45.85 2.71 -17.19
C TYR A 216 44.90 3.76 -17.76
N PRO A 217 44.41 4.73 -16.97
CA PRO A 217 43.88 5.95 -17.56
C PRO A 217 45.07 6.63 -18.26
N PRO A 218 45.09 6.80 -19.60
CA PRO A 218 46.24 7.40 -20.25
C PRO A 218 46.27 8.91 -19.95
N PRO A 219 47.26 9.45 -19.22
CA PRO A 219 47.46 10.89 -19.19
C PRO A 219 48.25 11.25 -20.45
N GLY A 220 47.60 11.99 -21.36
CA GLY A 220 48.29 12.68 -22.45
C GLY A 220 49.14 11.80 -23.38
N SER A 221 48.50 11.02 -24.25
CA SER A 221 49.00 10.76 -25.61
C SER A 221 47.94 10.01 -26.41
N ASN A 222 47.71 10.47 -27.65
CA ASN A 222 46.71 9.98 -28.58
C ASN A 222 46.95 8.53 -29.03
N LEU A 223 46.60 7.56 -28.19
CA LEU A 223 46.31 6.17 -28.59
C LEU A 223 44.81 5.88 -28.70
N GLY A 224 43.98 6.88 -28.41
CA GLY A 224 42.51 6.87 -28.41
C GLY A 224 42.03 7.83 -27.32
N SER A 225 40.89 8.48 -27.50
CA SER A 225 40.35 9.50 -26.57
C SER A 225 39.69 8.93 -25.30
N MET A 226 39.79 7.63 -25.05
CA MET A 226 39.08 6.93 -23.97
C MET A 226 40.03 5.98 -23.20
N PRO A 227 39.78 5.71 -21.91
CA PRO A 227 40.52 4.70 -21.16
C PRO A 227 40.38 3.30 -21.79
N HIS A 228 41.34 2.41 -21.51
CA HIS A 228 41.39 1.06 -22.05
C HIS A 228 41.63 0.06 -20.93
N VAL A 229 41.02 -1.11 -21.03
CA VAL A 229 41.25 -2.23 -20.12
C VAL A 229 42.25 -3.17 -20.79
N LEU A 230 43.44 -3.29 -20.19
CA LEU A 230 44.53 -4.08 -20.75
C LEU A 230 44.64 -5.39 -19.98
N LEU A 231 44.31 -6.47 -20.67
CA LEU A 231 44.67 -7.83 -20.26
C LEU A 231 46.04 -8.13 -20.86
N SER A 232 46.97 -8.67 -20.09
CA SER A 232 48.30 -8.94 -20.62
C SER A 232 48.89 -10.22 -20.06
N THR A 233 49.84 -10.82 -20.77
CA THR A 233 50.58 -11.97 -20.28
C THR A 233 52.02 -11.96 -20.82
N PRO A 234 53.04 -12.08 -19.96
CA PRO A 234 54.44 -12.12 -20.36
C PRO A 234 54.75 -13.47 -21.02
N VAL A 235 55.71 -13.45 -21.94
CA VAL A 235 56.21 -14.62 -22.65
C VAL A 235 57.66 -14.85 -22.21
N TYR A 236 57.98 -16.05 -21.75
CA TYR A 236 59.32 -16.38 -21.25
C TYR A 236 60.04 -17.42 -22.11
N LEU A 237 61.36 -17.37 -22.11
CA LEU A 237 62.24 -18.47 -22.52
C LEU A 237 63.30 -18.67 -21.43
N ASN A 238 63.40 -19.88 -20.87
CA ASN A 238 64.36 -20.21 -19.80
C ASN A 238 64.36 -19.22 -18.63
N ALA A 239 63.17 -18.79 -18.19
CA ALA A 239 62.95 -17.79 -17.13
C ALA A 239 63.38 -16.34 -17.45
N VAL A 240 63.80 -16.06 -18.69
CA VAL A 240 64.03 -14.69 -19.19
C VAL A 240 62.79 -14.21 -19.93
N MET A 241 62.29 -13.03 -19.58
CA MET A 241 61.15 -12.40 -20.27
C MET A 241 61.58 -12.00 -21.68
N ARG A 242 60.82 -12.43 -22.68
CA ARG A 242 61.08 -12.13 -24.11
C ARG A 242 60.14 -11.08 -24.66
N GLY A 243 58.98 -10.93 -24.03
CA GLY A 243 57.95 -10.00 -24.46
C GLY A 243 56.67 -10.17 -23.66
N ALA A 244 55.61 -9.53 -24.13
CA ALA A 244 54.27 -9.70 -23.60
C ALA A 244 53.23 -9.65 -24.72
N LEU A 245 52.18 -10.45 -24.55
CA LEU A 245 50.92 -10.32 -25.27
C LEU A 245 50.03 -9.37 -24.50
N ILE A 246 49.41 -8.42 -25.21
CA ILE A 246 48.51 -7.43 -24.64
C ILE A 246 47.21 -7.43 -25.44
N TYR A 247 46.11 -7.66 -24.75
CA TYR A 247 44.76 -7.70 -25.26
C TYR A 247 44.05 -6.43 -24.79
N ASP A 248 43.63 -5.62 -25.76
CA ASP A 248 43.08 -4.29 -25.53
C ASP A 248 41.55 -4.30 -25.68
N VAL A 249 40.86 -4.16 -24.55
CA VAL A 249 39.41 -3.99 -24.49
C VAL A 249 39.10 -2.50 -24.34
N PRO A 250 38.41 -1.87 -25.31
CA PRO A 250 37.98 -0.48 -25.17
C PRO A 250 37.06 -0.35 -23.97
N GLN A 251 37.30 0.66 -23.14
CA GLN A 251 36.38 1.01 -22.08
C GLN A 251 34.98 1.34 -22.64
N THR A 252 34.90 1.87 -23.87
CA THR A 252 33.61 2.15 -24.52
C THR A 252 32.73 0.92 -24.72
N LYS A 253 33.31 -0.28 -24.86
CA LYS A 253 32.51 -1.51 -24.95
C LYS A 253 31.88 -1.85 -23.61
N LEU A 254 32.64 -1.73 -22.52
CA LEU A 254 32.12 -1.92 -21.17
C LEU A 254 31.08 -0.85 -20.83
N GLN A 255 31.35 0.41 -21.16
CA GLN A 255 30.39 1.51 -21.01
C GLN A 255 29.10 1.24 -21.79
N ASN A 256 29.20 0.86 -23.08
CA ASN A 256 28.03 0.59 -23.90
C ASN A 256 27.26 -0.62 -23.41
N TYR A 257 27.95 -1.67 -22.93
CA TYR A 257 27.31 -2.82 -22.32
C TYR A 257 26.50 -2.38 -21.09
N LEU A 258 27.12 -1.68 -20.13
CA LEU A 258 26.43 -1.18 -18.94
C LEU A 258 25.28 -0.24 -19.31
N TYR A 259 25.48 0.71 -20.21
CA TYR A 259 24.43 1.63 -20.67
C TYR A 259 23.23 0.90 -21.30
N GLN A 260 23.46 -0.19 -22.04
CA GLN A 260 22.38 -0.95 -22.71
C GLN A 260 21.66 -1.93 -21.79
N THR A 261 22.32 -2.46 -20.76
CA THR A 261 21.77 -3.48 -19.87
C THR A 261 21.25 -2.92 -18.55
N THR A 262 21.62 -1.69 -18.18
CA THR A 262 21.15 -1.01 -16.97
C THR A 262 19.77 -0.39 -17.21
N ALA A 263 18.86 -0.58 -16.25
CA ALA A 263 17.56 0.07 -16.28
C ALA A 263 17.70 1.60 -16.13
N SER A 264 16.76 2.38 -16.68
CA SER A 264 16.85 3.85 -16.69
C SER A 264 16.82 4.49 -15.30
N ASP A 265 16.30 3.78 -14.30
CA ASP A 265 16.20 4.19 -12.90
C ASP A 265 17.36 3.68 -12.03
N GLU A 266 18.38 3.09 -12.66
CA GLU A 266 19.56 2.54 -12.01
C GLU A 266 20.85 3.19 -12.52
N GLN A 267 21.84 3.28 -11.64
CA GLN A 267 23.15 3.82 -11.97
C GLN A 267 24.22 2.80 -11.65
N HIS A 268 24.67 2.09 -12.69
CA HIS A 268 25.71 1.08 -12.56
C HIS A 268 27.07 1.72 -12.79
N ALA A 269 28.04 1.33 -11.97
CA ALA A 269 29.42 1.76 -12.10
C ALA A 269 30.38 0.62 -11.79
N LEU A 270 31.36 0.44 -12.65
CA LEU A 270 32.48 -0.47 -12.48
C LEU A 270 33.66 0.35 -11.93
N ILE A 271 34.18 -0.04 -10.77
CA ILE A 271 35.26 0.66 -10.08
C ILE A 271 36.39 -0.30 -9.70
N ASP A 272 37.61 0.23 -9.61
CA ASP A 272 38.78 -0.51 -9.11
C ASP A 272 38.89 -0.48 -7.57
N ASP A 273 39.91 -1.15 -7.05
CA ASP A 273 40.24 -1.24 -5.62
C ASP A 273 40.66 0.11 -4.98
N GLU A 274 41.09 1.06 -5.80
CA GLU A 274 41.34 2.45 -5.42
C GLU A 274 40.06 3.32 -5.43
N GLY A 275 38.97 2.81 -6.02
CA GLY A 275 37.69 3.48 -6.18
C GLY A 275 37.60 4.43 -7.38
N SER A 276 38.52 4.31 -8.33
CA SER A 276 38.48 5.03 -9.60
C SER A 276 37.43 4.43 -10.53
N LEU A 277 36.75 5.29 -11.27
CA LEU A 277 35.70 4.87 -12.19
C LEU A 277 36.29 4.29 -13.48
N VAL A 278 36.00 3.01 -13.75
CA VAL A 278 36.38 2.31 -14.98
C VAL A 278 35.31 2.49 -16.06
N ALA A 279 34.05 2.22 -15.74
CA ALA A 279 32.93 2.36 -16.65
C ALA A 279 31.64 2.65 -15.88
N SER A 280 30.66 3.25 -16.53
CA SER A 280 29.35 3.53 -15.94
C SER A 280 28.21 3.25 -16.92
N SER A 281 26.98 3.23 -16.40
CA SER A 281 25.77 3.24 -17.21
C SER A 281 25.37 4.65 -17.70
N GLU A 282 26.17 5.68 -17.43
CA GLU A 282 25.90 7.03 -17.94
C GLU A 282 26.17 7.13 -19.46
N GLN A 283 25.44 8.01 -20.15
CA GLN A 283 25.62 8.16 -21.61
C GLN A 283 26.99 8.74 -21.98
N MET A 284 27.59 9.56 -21.10
CA MET A 284 28.92 10.12 -21.31
C MET A 284 29.82 9.77 -20.14
N PHE A 285 30.92 9.08 -20.42
CA PHE A 285 31.94 8.82 -19.42
C PHE A 285 32.61 10.11 -18.96
N LYS A 286 32.61 10.35 -17.64
CA LYS A 286 33.36 11.43 -17.01
C LYS A 286 34.41 10.82 -16.09
N SER A 287 35.67 10.95 -16.46
CA SER A 287 36.77 10.59 -15.57
C SER A 287 36.74 11.52 -14.35
N LEU A 288 36.35 10.97 -13.19
CA LEU A 288 36.40 11.66 -11.91
C LEU A 288 37.74 11.33 -11.24
N PRO A 289 38.63 12.31 -11.01
CA PRO A 289 39.83 12.05 -10.23
C PRO A 289 39.47 11.77 -8.78
N GLY A 290 39.82 10.57 -8.29
CA GLY A 290 39.57 10.12 -6.92
C GLY A 290 38.35 9.19 -6.77
N ASN A 291 37.98 8.91 -5.51
CA ASN A 291 36.96 7.92 -5.18
C ASN A 291 35.56 8.30 -5.70
N TRP A 292 35.06 7.51 -6.66
CA TRP A 292 33.75 7.67 -7.30
C TRP A 292 32.58 7.63 -6.31
N LEU A 293 32.69 6.93 -5.17
CA LEU A 293 31.62 6.94 -4.14
C LEU A 293 31.27 8.35 -3.65
N ARG A 294 32.18 9.32 -3.81
CA ARG A 294 31.93 10.72 -3.44
C ARG A 294 31.00 11.46 -4.40
N SER A 295 30.81 10.97 -5.64
CA SER A 295 29.84 11.55 -6.56
C SER A 295 28.41 11.09 -6.31
N LEU A 296 28.20 10.08 -5.46
CA LEU A 296 26.86 9.63 -5.09
C LEU A 296 26.12 10.67 -4.23
N PRO A 297 24.80 10.86 -4.45
CA PRO A 297 23.98 11.69 -3.57
C PRO A 297 24.00 11.12 -2.15
N ALA A 298 24.36 11.95 -1.16
CA ALA A 298 24.45 11.62 0.26
C ALA A 298 25.62 10.68 0.68
N SER A 299 26.85 11.21 0.63
CA SER A 299 28.09 10.61 1.14
C SER A 299 28.27 10.69 2.67
N SER A 300 27.18 10.68 3.46
CA SER A 300 27.23 10.82 4.92
C SER A 300 27.91 9.64 5.61
N ILE A 301 27.89 8.45 5.00
CA ILE A 301 28.63 7.28 5.46
C ILE A 301 30.07 7.39 4.93
N ARG A 302 31.06 7.38 5.84
CA ARG A 302 32.47 7.15 5.49
C ARG A 302 32.64 5.72 4.96
N LEU A 303 32.18 5.47 3.73
CA LEU A 303 32.39 4.23 3.02
C LEU A 303 33.83 4.17 2.53
N SER A 304 34.58 3.20 3.05
CA SER A 304 35.92 2.89 2.57
C SER A 304 35.83 1.79 1.52
N ILE A 305 36.38 2.03 0.32
CA ILE A 305 36.46 1.06 -0.77
C ILE A 305 37.00 -0.31 -0.30
N PRO A 306 38.07 -0.38 0.52
CA PRO A 306 38.58 -1.67 1.01
C PRO A 306 37.56 -2.50 1.81
N MET A 307 36.61 -1.86 2.51
CA MET A 307 35.55 -2.60 3.24
C MET A 307 34.50 -3.20 2.30
N LEU A 308 34.31 -2.62 1.11
CA LEU A 308 33.38 -3.14 0.13
C LEU A 308 33.97 -4.38 -0.56
N PHE A 309 35.24 -4.31 -0.96
CA PHE A 309 35.98 -5.45 -1.52
C PHE A 309 36.07 -6.61 -0.51
N GLN A 310 36.23 -6.35 0.80
CA GLN A 310 36.21 -7.43 1.81
C GLN A 310 34.88 -8.19 1.97
N ARG A 311 33.77 -7.64 1.47
CA ARG A 311 32.44 -8.25 1.63
C ARG A 311 31.99 -9.05 0.40
N ASP A 312 32.73 -8.98 -0.70
CA ASP A 312 32.45 -9.53 -2.04
C ASP A 312 31.13 -9.02 -2.67
N HIS A 313 30.04 -8.91 -1.91
CA HIS A 313 28.76 -8.42 -2.38
C HIS A 313 27.88 -7.91 -1.23
N GLY A 314 26.84 -7.15 -1.59
CA GLY A 314 25.73 -6.89 -0.71
C GLY A 314 25.03 -5.58 -1.00
N THR A 315 24.08 -5.25 -0.13
CA THR A 315 23.28 -4.02 -0.23
C THR A 315 23.52 -3.15 1.00
N LEU A 316 23.84 -1.88 0.78
CA LEU A 316 24.00 -0.85 1.80
C LEU A 316 22.90 0.18 1.66
N LYS A 317 22.27 0.53 2.79
CA LYS A 317 21.30 1.61 2.83
C LYS A 317 22.02 2.94 3.04
N LEU A 318 21.83 3.86 2.11
CA LEU A 318 22.26 5.26 2.17
C LEU A 318 21.09 6.14 2.63
N ASP A 319 21.34 7.43 2.91
CA ASP A 319 20.29 8.35 3.33
C ASP A 319 19.22 8.54 2.23
N ASP A 320 19.66 8.66 0.98
CA ASP A 320 18.80 8.94 -0.18
C ASP A 320 18.64 7.76 -1.16
N GLY A 321 19.06 6.55 -0.76
CA GLY A 321 18.99 5.39 -1.65
C GLY A 321 19.60 4.11 -1.10
N TYR A 322 19.88 3.18 -2.01
CA TYR A 322 20.55 1.91 -1.75
C TYR A 322 21.73 1.78 -2.71
N LEU A 323 22.87 1.35 -2.17
CA LEU A 323 24.05 0.98 -2.94
C LEU A 323 24.21 -0.53 -2.88
N GLN A 324 24.02 -1.20 -4.01
CA GLN A 324 24.35 -2.60 -4.18
C GLN A 324 25.74 -2.71 -4.79
N PHE A 325 26.49 -3.72 -4.41
CA PHE A 325 27.83 -3.95 -4.94
C PHE A 325 28.11 -5.44 -5.07
N ARG A 326 28.96 -5.78 -6.05
CA ARG A 326 29.43 -7.13 -6.34
C ARG A 326 30.84 -7.03 -6.91
N GLU A 327 31.79 -7.66 -6.24
CA GLU A 327 33.15 -7.87 -6.71
C GLU A 327 33.17 -8.91 -7.83
N LEU A 328 34.02 -8.66 -8.81
CA LEU A 328 34.31 -9.57 -9.90
C LEU A 328 35.60 -10.32 -9.54
N GLN A 329 35.48 -11.57 -9.11
CA GLN A 329 36.59 -12.34 -8.53
C GLN A 329 37.73 -12.63 -9.52
N SER A 330 37.43 -12.58 -10.82
CA SER A 330 38.44 -12.81 -11.86
C SER A 330 39.27 -11.57 -12.18
N ILE A 331 38.77 -10.39 -11.77
CA ILE A 331 39.24 -9.08 -12.20
C ILE A 331 39.01 -8.12 -11.06
N ASP A 332 40.01 -7.78 -10.23
CA ASP A 332 39.91 -6.97 -8.98
C ASP A 332 39.15 -5.63 -9.16
N LEU A 333 37.85 -5.73 -9.33
CA LEU A 333 36.91 -4.71 -9.77
C LEU A 333 35.60 -4.99 -9.08
N MET A 334 34.85 -3.93 -8.89
CA MET A 334 33.55 -4.00 -8.27
C MET A 334 32.51 -3.34 -9.15
N LEU A 335 31.47 -4.10 -9.48
CA LEU A 335 30.27 -3.58 -10.09
C LEU A 335 29.35 -3.09 -8.98
N THR A 336 28.93 -1.85 -9.09
CA THR A 336 28.05 -1.19 -8.12
C THR A 336 26.77 -0.74 -8.82
N ASN A 337 25.68 -0.67 -8.08
CA ASN A 337 24.40 -0.15 -8.51
C ASN A 337 23.86 0.80 -7.45
N TYR A 338 23.66 2.06 -7.84
CA TYR A 338 22.97 3.03 -7.00
C TYR A 338 21.51 3.18 -7.43
N ILE A 339 20.60 3.01 -6.45
CA ILE A 339 19.16 3.08 -6.61
C ILE A 339 18.63 4.18 -5.69
N SER A 340 17.96 5.19 -6.25
CA SER A 340 17.37 6.27 -5.44
C SER A 340 16.16 5.77 -4.64
N ALA A 341 15.95 6.32 -3.44
CA ALA A 341 14.78 6.00 -2.63
C ALA A 341 13.46 6.48 -3.26
N ALA A 342 13.51 7.46 -4.18
CA ALA A 342 12.34 7.94 -4.91
C ALA A 342 11.94 6.93 -6.00
N ASP A 343 12.90 6.48 -6.80
CA ASP A 343 12.65 5.55 -7.90
C ASP A 343 12.25 4.18 -7.39
N LEU A 344 12.88 3.69 -6.31
CA LEU A 344 12.49 2.44 -5.66
C LEU A 344 11.04 2.51 -5.15
N ARG A 345 10.64 3.63 -4.54
CA ARG A 345 9.24 3.81 -4.12
C ARG A 345 8.30 3.86 -5.32
N ALA A 346 8.68 4.53 -6.40
CA ALA A 346 7.88 4.58 -7.62
C ALA A 346 7.69 3.18 -8.24
N ALA A 347 8.75 2.36 -8.30
CA ALA A 347 8.69 0.97 -8.77
C ALA A 347 7.75 0.12 -7.90
N VAL A 348 7.88 0.20 -6.57
CA VAL A 348 6.98 -0.51 -5.63
C VAL A 348 5.54 -0.02 -5.77
N HIS A 349 5.32 1.30 -5.92
CA HIS A 349 3.98 1.86 -6.11
C HIS A 349 3.34 1.43 -7.43
N ALA A 350 4.11 1.29 -8.50
CA ALA A 350 3.62 0.78 -9.79
C ALA A 350 3.13 -0.67 -9.69
N GLN A 351 3.67 -1.45 -8.75
CA GLN A 351 3.25 -2.83 -8.48
C GLN A 351 2.12 -2.95 -7.44
N ILE A 352 1.61 -1.84 -6.87
CA ILE A 352 0.49 -1.91 -5.93
C ILE A 352 -0.76 -2.39 -6.66
N ASP A 353 -1.27 -3.55 -6.23
CA ASP A 353 -2.44 -4.18 -6.83
C ASP A 353 -3.72 -3.35 -6.66
N ILE A 354 -4.41 -3.12 -7.78
CA ILE A 354 -5.78 -2.56 -7.83
C ILE A 354 -6.74 -3.36 -6.94
N LEU A 355 -6.48 -4.66 -6.72
CA LEU A 355 -7.24 -5.52 -5.82
C LEU A 355 -7.32 -4.96 -4.40
N PHE A 356 -6.24 -4.37 -3.87
CA PHE A 356 -6.23 -3.81 -2.52
C PHE A 356 -7.16 -2.59 -2.41
N LEU A 357 -7.08 -1.68 -3.39
CA LEU A 357 -8.01 -0.55 -3.50
C LEU A 357 -9.46 -1.04 -3.65
N GLY A 358 -9.68 -2.10 -4.42
CA GLY A 358 -10.98 -2.75 -4.58
C GLY A 358 -11.54 -3.30 -3.26
N VAL A 359 -10.72 -3.95 -2.43
CA VAL A 359 -11.13 -4.47 -1.12
C VAL A 359 -11.53 -3.33 -0.17
N TRP A 360 -10.76 -2.23 -0.15
CA TRP A 360 -11.08 -1.06 0.67
C TRP A 360 -12.38 -0.38 0.22
N ALA A 361 -12.57 -0.22 -1.09
CA ALA A 361 -13.81 0.31 -1.65
C ALA A 361 -15.01 -0.59 -1.29
N LEU A 362 -14.85 -1.91 -1.39
CA LEU A 362 -15.90 -2.89 -1.04
C LEU A 362 -16.21 -2.87 0.45
N LEU A 363 -15.21 -2.81 1.34
CA LEU A 363 -15.42 -2.67 2.79
C LEU A 363 -16.17 -1.38 3.12
N GLY A 364 -15.80 -0.26 2.48
CA GLY A 364 -16.49 1.02 2.63
C GLY A 364 -17.95 0.96 2.16
N LEU A 365 -18.19 0.33 1.01
CA LEU A 365 -19.53 0.11 0.46
C LEU A 365 -20.38 -0.78 1.39
N LEU A 366 -19.84 -1.88 1.87
CA LEU A 366 -20.49 -2.79 2.81
C LEU A 366 -20.82 -2.07 4.13
N MET A 367 -19.91 -1.25 4.65
CA MET A 367 -20.17 -0.43 5.83
C MET A 367 -21.31 0.55 5.59
N ALA A 368 -21.30 1.28 4.47
CA ALA A 368 -22.36 2.22 4.12
C ALA A 368 -23.72 1.52 3.96
N LEU A 369 -23.75 0.39 3.27
CA LEU A 369 -24.96 -0.42 3.04
C LEU A 369 -25.51 -0.96 4.36
N THR A 370 -24.66 -1.53 5.22
CA THR A 370 -25.08 -2.06 6.53
C THR A 370 -25.62 -0.95 7.44
N LEU A 371 -24.97 0.22 7.47
CA LEU A 371 -25.46 1.39 8.20
C LEU A 371 -26.82 1.86 7.66
N TYR A 372 -26.99 1.89 6.34
CA TYR A 372 -28.27 2.25 5.70
C TYR A 372 -29.40 1.28 6.09
N ILE A 373 -29.13 -0.03 6.06
CA ILE A 373 -30.11 -1.07 6.45
C ILE A 373 -30.48 -0.93 7.93
N VAL A 374 -29.49 -0.79 8.83
CA VAL A 374 -29.72 -0.63 10.26
C VAL A 374 -30.59 0.60 10.54
N ASP A 375 -30.30 1.74 9.91
CA ASP A 375 -31.08 2.97 10.09
C ASP A 375 -32.52 2.83 9.56
N ARG A 376 -32.70 2.17 8.41
CA ARG A 376 -34.03 1.90 7.83
C ARG A 376 -34.86 0.99 8.74
N LEU A 377 -34.28 -0.10 9.21
CA LEU A 377 -34.95 -1.07 10.08
C LEU A 377 -35.32 -0.43 11.42
N PHE A 378 -34.41 0.32 12.04
CA PHE A 378 -34.65 0.95 13.33
C PHE A 378 -35.77 2.01 13.25
N LYS A 379 -35.77 2.84 12.21
CA LYS A 379 -36.84 3.80 11.96
C LYS A 379 -38.19 3.11 11.73
N GLY A 380 -38.21 1.98 11.01
CA GLY A 380 -39.41 1.18 10.80
C GLY A 380 -39.99 0.63 12.11
N GLN A 381 -39.13 0.02 12.94
CA GLN A 381 -39.50 -0.50 14.26
C GLN A 381 -40.07 0.58 15.18
N LEU A 382 -39.44 1.76 15.24
CA LEU A 382 -39.93 2.88 16.05
C LEU A 382 -41.32 3.36 15.61
N ARG A 383 -41.57 3.44 14.29
CA ARG A 383 -42.88 3.83 13.76
C ARG A 383 -43.97 2.81 14.13
N LEU A 384 -43.70 1.53 13.93
CA LEU A 384 -44.64 0.46 14.25
C LEU A 384 -44.96 0.42 15.75
N ASN A 385 -43.94 0.55 16.60
CA ASN A 385 -44.14 0.57 18.05
C ASN A 385 -44.98 1.78 18.49
N ARG A 386 -44.78 2.95 17.85
CA ARG A 386 -45.61 4.13 18.09
C ARG A 386 -47.07 3.92 17.67
N GLN A 387 -47.31 3.34 16.50
CA GLN A 387 -48.67 3.04 16.03
C GLN A 387 -49.38 2.05 16.96
N LEU A 388 -48.70 0.99 17.41
CA LEU A 388 -49.24 0.03 18.37
C LEU A 388 -49.60 0.70 19.70
N ARG A 389 -48.76 1.63 20.18
CA ARG A 389 -49.07 2.42 21.38
C ARG A 389 -50.29 3.30 21.18
N GLU A 390 -50.40 3.99 20.04
CA GLU A 390 -51.52 4.88 19.74
C GLU A 390 -52.86 4.12 19.65
N MET A 391 -52.88 2.92 19.06
CA MET A 391 -54.08 2.07 19.01
C MET A 391 -54.55 1.60 20.40
N GLY A 392 -53.63 1.48 21.36
CA GLY A 392 -53.94 1.03 22.72
C GLY A 392 -54.54 2.10 23.65
N LEU A 393 -54.82 3.31 23.16
CA LEU A 393 -55.22 4.49 23.96
C LEU A 393 -56.70 4.89 23.79
N VAL A 394 -57.42 4.25 22.88
CA VAL A 394 -58.84 4.54 22.59
C VAL A 394 -59.70 3.34 22.96
N ASP A 395 -60.94 3.58 23.40
CA ASP A 395 -61.94 2.56 23.63
C ASP A 395 -62.61 2.13 22.32
N GLY A 396 -62.67 0.83 22.06
CA GLY A 396 -63.14 0.29 20.77
C GLY A 396 -64.61 0.55 20.47
N LEU A 397 -65.47 0.70 21.50
CA LEU A 397 -66.91 0.89 21.33
C LEU A 397 -67.28 2.36 21.14
N THR A 398 -66.72 3.24 21.97
CA THR A 398 -67.12 4.66 22.04
C THR A 398 -66.17 5.60 21.29
N GLN A 399 -64.99 5.10 20.89
CA GLN A 399 -63.89 5.92 20.32
C GLN A 399 -63.40 7.05 21.25
N LEU A 400 -63.78 7.01 22.53
CA LEU A 400 -63.26 7.90 23.55
C LEU A 400 -61.87 7.44 24.01
N ALA A 401 -61.17 8.30 24.75
CA ALA A 401 -59.96 7.89 25.44
C ALA A 401 -60.29 6.74 26.40
N ASN A 402 -59.37 5.79 26.56
CA ASN A 402 -59.50 4.75 27.57
C ASN A 402 -58.74 5.12 28.86
N ARG A 403 -58.89 4.32 29.91
CA ARG A 403 -58.21 4.53 31.19
C ARG A 403 -56.69 4.68 31.06
N ARG A 404 -56.03 3.98 30.11
CA ARG A 404 -54.58 4.12 29.88
C ARG A 404 -54.21 5.49 29.33
N ARG A 405 -55.05 6.06 28.46
CA ARG A 405 -54.86 7.41 27.93
C ARG A 405 -55.03 8.48 28.99
N LEU A 406 -56.00 8.32 29.89
CA LEU A 406 -56.14 9.20 31.06
C LEU A 406 -54.87 9.23 31.91
N GLN A 407 -54.33 8.06 32.25
CA GLN A 407 -53.10 7.94 33.04
C GLN A 407 -51.90 8.57 32.31
N SER A 408 -51.77 8.33 31.00
CA SER A 408 -50.69 8.89 30.17
C SER A 408 -50.77 10.42 30.08
N ASP A 409 -51.96 10.98 29.86
CA ASP A 409 -52.11 12.41 29.61
C ASP A 409 -52.09 13.23 30.91
N PHE A 410 -52.55 12.66 32.03
CA PHE A 410 -52.58 13.36 33.31
C PHE A 410 -51.19 13.81 33.78
N GLY A 411 -50.17 12.96 33.64
CA GLY A 411 -48.80 13.31 34.05
C GLY A 411 -48.25 14.51 33.27
N GLY A 412 -48.50 14.55 31.96
CA GLY A 412 -48.12 15.69 31.12
C GLY A 412 -48.96 16.95 31.38
N LEU A 413 -50.24 16.78 31.72
CA LEU A 413 -51.13 17.88 32.08
C LEU A 413 -50.71 18.52 33.42
N LEU A 414 -50.42 17.70 34.44
CA LEU A 414 -50.02 18.18 35.77
C LEU A 414 -48.73 19.01 35.71
N GLN A 415 -47.75 18.60 34.88
CA GLN A 415 -46.51 19.37 34.65
C GLN A 415 -46.76 20.74 33.99
N ARG A 416 -47.84 20.87 33.21
CA ARG A 416 -48.19 22.10 32.49
C ARG A 416 -49.15 22.99 33.28
N LEU A 417 -49.80 22.45 34.31
CA LEU A 417 -50.78 23.15 35.13
C LEU A 417 -50.06 24.21 35.98
N ARG A 418 -50.49 25.47 35.91
CA ARG A 418 -49.96 26.54 36.77
C ARG A 418 -50.45 26.39 38.21
N GLU A 419 -49.72 26.94 39.18
CA GLU A 419 -50.02 26.86 40.63
C GLU A 419 -51.42 27.32 41.05
N ASN A 420 -52.11 28.15 40.24
CA ASN A 420 -53.46 28.64 40.53
C ASN A 420 -54.52 28.19 39.50
N GLN A 421 -54.17 27.33 38.56
CA GLN A 421 -55.11 26.87 37.54
C GLN A 421 -55.90 25.65 38.04
N PRO A 422 -57.25 25.69 38.08
CA PRO A 422 -58.04 24.60 38.64
C PRO A 422 -58.11 23.39 37.69
N LEU A 423 -58.21 22.19 38.25
CA LEU A 423 -58.34 20.95 37.50
C LEU A 423 -59.44 20.09 38.14
N ALA A 424 -60.58 19.98 37.46
CA ALA A 424 -61.69 19.18 37.92
C ALA A 424 -61.77 17.83 37.19
N LEU A 425 -62.40 16.86 37.84
CA LEU A 425 -62.67 15.54 37.31
C LEU A 425 -64.10 15.12 37.65
N TRP A 426 -64.78 14.53 36.68
CA TRP A 426 -66.03 13.80 36.89
C TRP A 426 -65.76 12.32 36.90
N MET A 427 -66.41 11.62 37.83
CA MET A 427 -66.70 10.21 37.68
C MET A 427 -68.21 10.07 37.50
N LEU A 428 -68.65 9.41 36.44
CA LEU A 428 -70.05 9.28 36.10
C LEU A 428 -70.40 7.85 35.69
N ASP A 429 -71.65 7.47 35.94
CA ASP A 429 -72.15 6.12 35.70
C ASP A 429 -73.62 6.15 35.28
N ILE A 430 -73.99 5.25 34.38
CA ILE A 430 -75.37 5.11 33.88
C ILE A 430 -76.22 4.42 34.94
N ASP A 431 -77.23 5.13 35.45
CA ASP A 431 -78.10 4.61 36.49
C ASP A 431 -78.87 3.37 36.01
N ARG A 432 -78.74 2.27 36.76
CA ARG A 432 -79.44 1.00 36.49
C ARG A 432 -79.12 0.44 35.09
N PHE A 433 -77.90 0.60 34.58
CA PHE A 433 -77.52 0.08 33.26
C PHE A 433 -77.77 -1.43 33.10
N LYS A 434 -77.57 -2.23 34.16
CA LYS A 434 -77.93 -3.65 34.14
C LYS A 434 -79.40 -3.88 33.76
N HIS A 435 -80.33 -3.07 34.29
CA HIS A 435 -81.75 -3.16 33.94
C HIS A 435 -82.01 -2.78 32.47
N ILE A 436 -81.19 -1.89 31.89
CA ILE A 436 -81.24 -1.57 30.46
C ILE A 436 -80.82 -2.81 29.65
N ASN A 437 -79.70 -3.44 30.01
CA ASN A 437 -79.24 -4.67 29.34
C ASN A 437 -80.25 -5.81 29.48
N ASP A 438 -80.83 -6.00 30.66
CA ASP A 438 -81.76 -7.10 30.95
C ASP A 438 -83.07 -6.97 30.14
N ASN A 439 -83.54 -5.74 29.88
CA ASN A 439 -84.82 -5.50 29.20
C ASN A 439 -84.71 -5.21 27.69
N TRP A 440 -83.60 -4.62 27.23
CA TRP A 440 -83.41 -4.23 25.82
C TRP A 440 -82.30 -5.02 25.11
N GLY A 441 -81.49 -5.78 25.85
CA GLY A 441 -80.36 -6.56 25.34
C GLY A 441 -79.04 -5.79 25.38
N HIS A 442 -77.93 -6.53 25.40
CA HIS A 442 -76.58 -5.96 25.48
C HIS A 442 -76.24 -5.05 24.29
N SER A 443 -76.68 -5.39 23.07
CA SER A 443 -76.47 -4.55 21.88
C SER A 443 -77.14 -3.17 22.01
N ALA A 444 -78.33 -3.11 22.60
CA ALA A 444 -79.00 -1.85 22.89
C ALA A 444 -78.31 -1.08 24.03
N GLY A 445 -77.75 -1.80 25.02
CA GLY A 445 -76.89 -1.20 26.05
C GLY A 445 -75.65 -0.55 25.47
N ASP A 446 -74.99 -1.17 24.50
CA ASP A 446 -73.84 -0.60 23.78
C ASP A 446 -74.23 0.71 23.06
N GLU A 447 -75.42 0.78 22.45
CA GLU A 447 -75.95 2.02 21.86
C GLU A 447 -76.21 3.11 22.92
N VAL A 448 -76.69 2.74 24.11
CA VAL A 448 -76.84 3.68 25.23
C VAL A 448 -75.48 4.23 25.69
N ILE A 449 -74.45 3.39 25.72
CA ILE A 449 -73.07 3.82 26.04
C ILE A 449 -72.56 4.80 24.96
N LYS A 450 -72.74 4.50 23.67
CA LYS A 450 -72.36 5.41 22.57
C LYS A 450 -73.14 6.73 22.61
N HIS A 451 -74.42 6.67 22.96
CA HIS A 451 -75.28 7.84 23.10
C HIS A 451 -74.77 8.73 24.24
N LEU A 452 -74.48 8.16 25.42
CA LEU A 452 -73.90 8.92 26.53
C LEU A 452 -72.51 9.49 26.19
N ALA A 453 -71.67 8.72 25.47
CA ALA A 453 -70.38 9.20 24.99
C ALA A 453 -70.54 10.46 24.12
N THR A 454 -71.54 10.45 23.23
CA THR A 454 -71.86 11.59 22.35
C THR A 454 -72.34 12.80 23.15
N LEU A 455 -73.21 12.60 24.14
CA LEU A 455 -73.66 13.66 25.05
C LEU A 455 -72.51 14.28 25.83
N CYS A 456 -71.62 13.45 26.39
CA CYS A 456 -70.44 13.93 27.09
C CYS A 456 -69.55 14.77 26.17
N ARG A 457 -69.37 14.37 24.90
CA ARG A 457 -68.56 15.13 23.94
C ARG A 457 -69.18 16.41 23.44
N ALA A 458 -70.50 16.46 23.31
CA ALA A 458 -71.20 17.69 22.92
C ALA A 458 -71.13 18.77 23.99
N LEU A 459 -71.03 18.39 25.27
CA LEU A 459 -71.09 19.33 26.41
C LEU A 459 -69.72 19.86 26.87
N VAL A 460 -68.65 19.13 26.60
CA VAL A 460 -67.30 19.50 27.04
C VAL A 460 -66.51 20.17 25.92
N ARG A 461 -65.46 20.91 26.27
CA ARG A 461 -64.61 21.63 25.32
C ARG A 461 -63.67 20.65 24.59
N PRO A 462 -63.14 21.01 23.40
CA PRO A 462 -62.17 20.17 22.69
C PRO A 462 -60.90 19.84 23.48
N GLN A 463 -60.54 20.68 24.47
CA GLN A 463 -59.39 20.48 25.36
C GLN A 463 -59.67 19.51 26.53
N ASP A 464 -60.94 19.16 26.77
CA ASP A 464 -61.36 18.29 27.87
C ASP A 464 -61.29 16.82 27.45
N LEU A 465 -60.89 15.96 28.39
CA LEU A 465 -60.68 14.54 28.12
C LEU A 465 -61.79 13.69 28.73
N VAL A 466 -62.79 13.32 27.92
CA VAL A 466 -63.77 12.26 28.24
C VAL A 466 -63.14 10.90 27.97
N VAL A 467 -63.27 10.03 28.95
CA VAL A 467 -62.66 8.72 29.03
C VAL A 467 -63.75 7.73 29.34
N ARG A 468 -63.82 6.61 28.61
CA ARG A 468 -64.58 5.45 29.10
C ARG A 468 -63.69 4.73 30.12
N TYR A 469 -64.09 4.81 31.38
CA TYR A 469 -63.26 4.36 32.49
C TYR A 469 -63.36 2.83 32.67
N GLY A 470 -64.56 2.27 32.52
CA GLY A 470 -64.82 0.83 32.49
C GLY A 470 -66.31 0.53 32.29
N GLY A 471 -66.68 -0.44 31.45
CA GLY A 471 -68.08 -0.85 31.26
C GLY A 471 -69.03 0.32 30.90
N GLU A 472 -69.82 0.75 31.88
CA GLU A 472 -70.79 1.87 31.85
C GLU A 472 -70.29 3.16 32.52
N GLU A 473 -69.07 3.16 33.06
CA GLU A 473 -68.44 4.25 33.78
C GLU A 473 -67.65 5.15 32.82
N PHE A 474 -67.80 6.46 32.99
CA PHE A 474 -66.99 7.45 32.28
C PHE A 474 -66.31 8.37 33.27
N CYS A 475 -65.18 8.90 32.83
CA CYS A 475 -64.42 9.91 33.54
C CYS A 475 -64.25 11.12 32.61
N VAL A 476 -64.39 12.34 33.14
CA VAL A 476 -64.13 13.56 32.36
C VAL A 476 -63.12 14.39 33.09
N LEU A 477 -61.96 14.61 32.47
CA LEU A 477 -60.93 15.51 32.99
C LEU A 477 -61.13 16.91 32.38
N LEU A 478 -61.24 17.92 33.23
CA LEU A 478 -61.61 19.29 32.89
C LEU A 478 -60.50 20.26 33.33
N PRO A 479 -59.49 20.50 32.47
CA PRO A 479 -58.48 21.51 32.74
C PRO A 479 -59.10 22.90 32.81
N ASP A 480 -58.53 23.79 33.62
CA ASP A 480 -58.97 25.18 33.75
C ASP A 480 -60.44 25.32 34.19
N THR A 481 -60.91 24.38 35.01
CA THR A 481 -62.30 24.32 35.46
C THR A 481 -62.34 24.17 36.97
N SER A 482 -62.91 25.17 37.65
CA SER A 482 -63.13 25.15 39.11
C SER A 482 -64.21 24.14 39.52
N LEU A 483 -64.22 23.74 40.80
CA LEU A 483 -65.24 22.82 41.34
C LEU A 483 -66.67 23.30 41.06
N ALA A 484 -66.94 24.60 41.21
CA ALA A 484 -68.25 25.19 40.96
C ALA A 484 -68.66 25.09 39.47
N GLN A 485 -67.76 25.44 38.56
CA GLN A 485 -67.99 25.33 37.11
C GLN A 485 -68.17 23.86 36.68
N ALA A 486 -67.34 22.97 37.20
CA ALA A 486 -67.43 21.54 36.94
C ALA A 486 -68.76 20.96 37.46
N THR A 487 -69.24 21.43 38.61
CA THR A 487 -70.54 21.02 39.16
C THR A 487 -71.69 21.51 38.26
N GLN A 488 -71.64 22.76 37.81
CA GLN A 488 -72.66 23.31 36.91
C GLN A 488 -72.71 22.55 35.57
N MET A 489 -71.55 22.29 34.98
CA MET A 489 -71.45 21.52 33.73
C MET A 489 -71.89 20.06 33.92
N ALA A 490 -71.60 19.44 35.08
CA ALA A 490 -72.10 18.10 35.41
C ALA A 490 -73.62 18.09 35.51
N GLU A 491 -74.22 19.12 36.09
CA GLU A 491 -75.67 19.25 36.19
C GLU A 491 -76.33 19.44 34.82
N GLN A 492 -75.67 20.14 33.90
CA GLN A 492 -76.09 20.22 32.50
C GLN A 492 -76.07 18.85 31.81
N LEU A 493 -75.01 18.05 32.03
CA LEU A 493 -74.95 16.67 31.50
C LEU A 493 -76.06 15.79 32.09
N ARG A 494 -76.29 15.88 33.40
CA ARG A 494 -77.37 15.16 34.07
C ARG A 494 -78.73 15.55 33.49
N ALA A 495 -79.04 16.84 33.40
CA ALA A 495 -80.28 17.33 32.81
C ALA A 495 -80.44 16.91 31.34
N ALA A 496 -79.39 17.00 30.54
CA ALA A 496 -79.37 16.55 29.15
C ALA A 496 -79.63 15.04 29.05
N SER A 497 -79.06 14.22 29.93
CA SER A 497 -79.29 12.77 29.94
C SER A 497 -80.76 12.42 30.14
N VAL A 498 -81.43 13.10 31.10
CA VAL A 498 -82.85 12.92 31.43
C VAL A 498 -83.76 13.36 30.27
N GLN A 499 -83.40 14.44 29.59
CA GLN A 499 -84.16 14.97 28.45
C GLN A 499 -83.91 14.19 27.17
N SER A 500 -82.74 13.56 27.04
CA SER A 500 -82.37 12.78 25.86
C SER A 500 -83.10 11.44 25.82
N VAL A 501 -83.34 10.97 24.60
CA VAL A 501 -83.87 9.64 24.33
C VAL A 501 -82.89 8.94 23.40
N CYS A 502 -82.42 7.77 23.81
CA CYS A 502 -81.65 6.89 22.94
C CYS A 502 -82.65 6.05 22.14
N VAL A 503 -82.52 6.07 20.81
CA VAL A 503 -83.30 5.23 19.89
C VAL A 503 -82.32 4.23 19.29
N PRO A 504 -82.24 2.99 19.81
CA PRO A 504 -81.29 1.99 19.30
C PRO A 504 -81.57 1.65 17.83
N GLU A 505 -80.52 1.29 17.08
CA GLU A 505 -80.66 0.91 15.68
C GLU A 505 -81.56 -0.31 15.49
N ALA A 506 -82.28 -0.35 14.35
CA ALA A 506 -83.18 -1.45 14.00
C ALA A 506 -82.42 -2.80 13.98
N GLY A 507 -82.84 -3.75 14.83
CA GLY A 507 -82.21 -5.07 14.96
C GLY A 507 -81.30 -5.22 16.19
N THR A 508 -81.08 -4.17 16.97
CA THR A 508 -80.31 -4.24 18.24
C THR A 508 -81.18 -4.58 19.46
N LEU A 509 -82.50 -4.49 19.31
CA LEU A 509 -83.47 -4.69 20.38
C LEU A 509 -83.81 -6.17 20.61
N LEU A 510 -84.00 -6.54 21.87
CA LEU A 510 -84.50 -7.86 22.26
C LEU A 510 -85.99 -8.04 21.91
N ALA A 511 -86.38 -9.27 21.52
CA ALA A 511 -87.77 -9.60 21.20
C ALA A 511 -88.66 -9.48 22.46
N GLY A 512 -89.47 -8.42 22.53
CA GLY A 512 -90.27 -8.07 23.72
C GLY A 512 -89.78 -6.84 24.48
N ALA A 513 -88.87 -6.05 23.90
CA ALA A 513 -88.44 -4.78 24.46
C ALA A 513 -89.66 -3.88 24.80
N PRO A 514 -89.71 -3.29 26.00
CA PRO A 514 -90.89 -2.56 26.47
C PRO A 514 -91.14 -1.24 25.72
N SER A 515 -90.14 -0.73 25.00
CA SER A 515 -90.23 0.50 24.19
C SER A 515 -89.11 0.52 23.14
N LEU A 516 -89.33 1.23 22.03
CA LEU A 516 -88.30 1.57 21.03
C LEU A 516 -87.37 2.70 21.49
N GLU A 517 -87.77 3.40 22.56
CA GLU A 517 -87.05 4.52 23.15
C GLU A 517 -86.51 4.14 24.53
N ILE A 518 -85.20 4.35 24.75
CA ILE A 518 -84.54 4.14 26.04
C ILE A 518 -84.23 5.51 26.66
N ARG A 519 -84.81 5.74 27.84
CA ARG A 519 -84.46 6.88 28.70
C ARG A 519 -83.42 6.43 29.72
N LEU A 520 -82.39 7.23 29.90
CA LEU A 520 -81.35 7.00 30.90
C LEU A 520 -81.24 8.20 31.85
N THR A 521 -80.74 7.93 33.05
CA THR A 521 -80.24 8.96 33.95
C THR A 521 -78.80 8.62 34.31
N VAL A 522 -78.04 9.62 34.72
CA VAL A 522 -76.67 9.43 35.19
C VAL A 522 -76.51 9.99 36.59
N SER A 523 -75.69 9.32 37.38
CA SER A 523 -75.17 9.86 38.63
C SER A 523 -73.75 10.37 38.37
N ILE A 524 -73.36 11.49 38.98
CA ILE A 524 -72.05 12.12 38.75
C ILE A 524 -71.44 12.55 40.09
N GLY A 525 -70.20 12.14 40.32
CA GLY A 525 -69.34 12.69 41.37
C GLY A 525 -68.32 13.65 40.78
N VAL A 526 -68.16 14.82 41.40
CA VAL A 526 -67.24 15.87 40.94
C VAL A 526 -66.16 16.09 41.99
N ALA A 527 -64.91 16.13 41.57
CA ALA A 527 -63.77 16.49 42.41
C ALA A 527 -62.89 17.54 41.72
N GLU A 528 -62.15 18.33 42.49
CA GLU A 528 -61.17 19.30 42.01
C GLU A 528 -59.85 19.12 42.75
N LEU A 529 -58.75 19.10 42.00
CA LEU A 529 -57.44 18.69 42.47
C LEU A 529 -56.99 19.42 43.74
N ARG A 530 -57.16 20.74 43.82
CA ARG A 530 -56.60 21.55 44.92
C ARG A 530 -57.59 21.74 46.06
N VAL A 531 -58.85 22.04 45.75
CA VAL A 531 -59.94 22.22 46.71
C VAL A 531 -60.13 20.96 47.54
N ASP A 532 -60.01 19.78 46.92
CA ASP A 532 -60.12 18.50 47.60
C ASP A 532 -58.77 17.95 48.10
N GLY A 533 -57.69 18.72 48.01
CA GLY A 533 -56.36 18.34 48.54
C GLY A 533 -55.75 17.08 47.91
N CYS A 534 -56.09 16.76 46.66
CA CYS A 534 -55.64 15.57 45.96
C CYS A 534 -54.18 15.73 45.47
N GLN A 535 -53.32 14.72 45.69
CA GLN A 535 -51.90 14.79 45.32
C GLN A 535 -51.62 14.25 43.91
N GLY A 536 -52.58 13.57 43.29
CA GLY A 536 -52.45 13.01 41.96
C GLY A 536 -53.76 12.48 41.38
N LEU A 537 -53.66 11.81 40.23
CA LEU A 537 -54.81 11.27 39.51
C LEU A 537 -55.60 10.27 40.34
N GLU A 538 -54.93 9.40 41.09
CA GLU A 538 -55.57 8.35 41.87
C GLU A 538 -56.44 8.93 42.98
N ASP A 539 -55.94 9.93 43.72
CA ASP A 539 -56.69 10.64 44.77
C ASP A 539 -57.89 11.39 44.19
N LEU A 540 -57.69 12.06 43.04
CA LEU A 540 -58.74 12.83 42.37
C LEU A 540 -59.87 11.92 41.87
N VAL A 541 -59.51 10.78 41.27
CA VAL A 541 -60.47 9.75 40.85
C VAL A 541 -61.18 9.15 42.07
N ALA A 542 -60.46 8.81 43.14
CA ALA A 542 -61.06 8.23 44.34
C ALA A 542 -62.06 9.18 45.02
N THR A 543 -61.78 10.47 45.04
CA THR A 543 -62.69 11.50 45.58
C THR A 543 -63.94 11.64 44.72
N ALA A 544 -63.79 11.71 43.39
CA ALA A 544 -64.93 11.75 42.48
C ALA A 544 -65.78 10.46 42.55
N ASP A 545 -65.15 9.30 42.66
CA ASP A 545 -65.84 8.01 42.78
C ASP A 545 -66.62 7.89 44.10
N ARG A 546 -66.04 8.34 45.23
CA ARG A 546 -66.75 8.41 46.51
C ARG A 546 -68.02 9.26 46.41
N ARG A 547 -67.94 10.41 45.74
CA ARG A 547 -69.08 11.31 45.51
C ARG A 547 -70.11 10.72 44.54
N LEU A 548 -69.67 10.01 43.50
CA LEU A 548 -70.54 9.24 42.61
C LEU A 548 -71.31 8.17 43.40
N TYR A 549 -70.62 7.47 44.30
CA TYR A 549 -71.25 6.48 45.17
C TYR A 549 -72.30 7.11 46.11
N ALA A 550 -72.01 8.29 46.68
CA ALA A 550 -72.98 9.06 47.46
C ALA A 550 -74.20 9.45 46.61
N ALA A 551 -74.00 9.90 45.36
CA ALA A 551 -75.08 10.19 44.42
C ALA A 551 -75.97 8.95 44.16
N LYS A 552 -75.36 7.77 43.96
CA LYS A 552 -76.11 6.53 43.77
C LYS A 552 -76.91 6.12 45.01
N LYS A 553 -76.38 6.36 46.22
CA LYS A 553 -77.06 6.06 47.50
C LYS A 553 -78.22 6.98 47.80
N ALA A 554 -78.09 8.28 47.52
CA ALA A 554 -79.10 9.28 47.83
C ALA A 554 -80.21 9.38 46.76
N GLY A 555 -80.42 8.34 45.94
CA GLY A 555 -81.56 8.24 45.02
C GLY A 555 -81.22 8.22 43.54
N ARG A 556 -79.93 8.30 43.15
CA ARG A 556 -79.44 8.39 41.76
C ARG A 556 -79.90 9.67 41.05
N ASN A 557 -79.54 9.84 39.77
CA ASN A 557 -79.90 11.01 38.95
C ASN A 557 -79.57 12.33 39.64
N GLN A 558 -78.33 12.46 40.14
CA GLN A 558 -77.88 13.67 40.83
C GLN A 558 -76.36 13.85 40.74
N VAL A 559 -75.93 15.08 40.99
CA VAL A 559 -74.53 15.49 41.06
C VAL A 559 -74.14 15.71 42.52
N VAL A 560 -73.01 15.13 42.93
CA VAL A 560 -72.43 15.37 44.27
C VAL A 560 -71.02 15.94 44.12
N SER A 561 -70.77 17.09 44.73
CA SER A 561 -69.48 17.80 44.69
C SER A 561 -68.92 18.18 46.06
N SER A 562 -69.58 17.74 47.14
CA SER A 562 -69.14 17.90 48.53
C SER A 562 -69.36 16.59 49.30
N ASP A 563 -68.52 16.30 50.29
CA ASP A 563 -68.62 15.13 51.16
C ASP A 563 -69.62 15.31 52.31
#